data_AF-A0A953Y522-F1
#
_entry.id   AF-A0A953Y522-F1
#
_cell.length_a   1.000
_cell.length_b   1.000
_cell.length_c   1.000
_cell.angle_alpha   90.00
_cell.angle_beta   90.00
_cell.angle_gamma   90.00
#
_symmetry.space_group_name_H-M   'P 1'
#
loop_
_entity.id
_entity.type
_entity.pdbx_description
1 polymer ?
#
loop_
_entity_poly.entity_id
_entity_poly.type
_entity_poly.pdbx_seq_one_letter_code
_entity_poly.pdbx_strand_id
1 'polypeptide(L)'
;MRPRFQLPPLLARLHARIEFHDEYERAQRGFFIAELDRREGGAVAAQPILLYVTPAHVHGPPKSGPQPPDWVADAAGDDAADAARIEAFARRGVAEHWRLRSEPDGATAIECRWEVHPAEGRYAQLAEFRGAERVISPTFPDLELRPADLDDPGP
;
A
#
# COMPACT_ATOMS: atom_id res chain seq x y z
N MET A 1 16.09 -9.65 -2.89
CA MET A 1 15.92 -9.94 -4.34
C MET A 1 15.60 -8.59 -5.01
N ARG A 2 16.35 -8.12 -6.01
CA ARG A 2 16.00 -6.84 -6.67
C ARG A 2 14.73 -7.03 -7.52
N PRO A 3 13.72 -6.15 -7.43
CA PRO A 3 12.51 -6.27 -8.23
C PRO A 3 12.86 -6.22 -9.72
N ARG A 4 12.15 -7.00 -10.54
CA ARG A 4 12.35 -7.10 -12.00
C ARG A 4 11.86 -5.86 -12.76
N PHE A 5 11.38 -4.85 -12.05
CA PHE A 5 10.85 -3.59 -12.55
C PHE A 5 11.19 -2.49 -11.53
N GLN A 6 11.18 -1.24 -11.98
CA GLN A 6 11.36 -0.09 -11.09
C GLN A 6 10.02 0.34 -10.52
N LEU A 7 9.99 0.59 -9.21
CA LEU A 7 8.84 1.22 -8.57
C LEU A 7 8.71 2.66 -9.07
N PRO A 8 7.47 3.15 -9.29
CA PRO A 8 7.21 4.57 -9.47
C PRO A 8 7.86 5.38 -8.35
N PRO A 9 8.40 6.59 -8.62
CA PRO A 9 9.18 7.34 -7.63
C PRO A 9 8.46 7.51 -6.28
N LEU A 10 7.15 7.77 -6.31
CA LEU A 10 6.35 7.98 -5.11
C LEU A 10 6.23 6.70 -4.26
N LEU A 11 6.01 5.54 -4.91
CA LEU A 11 6.02 4.24 -4.23
C LEU A 11 7.41 3.87 -3.72
N ALA A 12 8.47 4.17 -4.48
CA ALA A 12 9.85 3.94 -4.03
C ALA A 12 10.19 4.76 -2.77
N ARG A 13 9.78 6.04 -2.72
CA ARG A 13 9.96 6.90 -1.54
C ARG A 13 9.18 6.36 -0.35
N LEU A 14 7.92 5.96 -0.56
CA LEU A 14 7.12 5.34 0.49
C LEU A 14 7.80 4.09 1.04
N HIS A 15 8.22 3.18 0.16
CA HIS A 15 8.93 1.96 0.56
C HIS A 15 10.15 2.28 1.41
N ALA A 16 11.01 3.21 0.97
CA ALA A 16 12.19 3.61 1.72
C ALA A 16 11.87 4.20 3.10
N ARG A 17 10.79 4.98 3.23
CA ARG A 17 10.35 5.54 4.52
C ARG A 17 9.86 4.47 5.49
N ILE A 18 9.03 3.54 5.02
CA ILE A 18 8.51 2.48 5.89
C ILE A 18 9.62 1.46 6.21
N GLU A 19 10.48 1.12 5.25
CA GLU A 19 11.64 0.26 5.46
C GLU A 19 12.60 0.87 6.48
N PHE A 20 12.88 2.19 6.42
CA PHE A 20 13.69 2.86 7.43
C PHE A 20 13.07 2.77 8.84
N HIS A 21 11.75 2.94 8.95
CA HIS A 21 11.03 2.75 10.22
C HIS A 21 11.15 1.31 10.74
N ASP A 22 10.87 0.32 9.87
CA ASP A 22 10.93 -1.11 10.21
C ASP A 22 12.36 -1.59 10.56
N GLU A 23 13.39 -1.05 9.91
CA GLU A 23 14.78 -1.40 10.18
C GLU A 23 15.33 -0.76 11.46
N TYR A 24 14.90 0.46 11.79
CA TYR A 24 15.45 1.24 12.89
C TYR A 24 14.74 0.97 14.23
N GLU A 25 13.44 0.63 14.23
CA GLU A 25 12.66 0.64 15.48
C GLU A 25 12.35 -0.72 16.12
N ARG A 26 12.15 -1.86 15.41
CA ARG A 26 11.84 -3.15 16.08
C ARG A 26 12.25 -4.44 15.34
N ALA A 27 12.52 -5.48 16.14
CA ALA A 27 12.91 -6.84 15.75
C ALA A 27 11.76 -7.78 15.31
N GLN A 28 10.68 -7.26 14.71
CA GLN A 28 9.54 -8.08 14.25
C GLN A 28 9.19 -7.72 12.80
N ARG A 29 10.00 -8.23 11.87
CA ARG A 29 9.98 -7.82 10.47
C ARG A 29 8.92 -8.58 9.68
N GLY A 30 7.89 -7.86 9.25
CA GLY A 30 7.15 -8.28 8.06
C GLY A 30 8.05 -8.23 6.82
N PHE A 31 7.51 -8.60 5.67
CA PHE A 31 8.26 -8.59 4.42
C PHE A 31 7.54 -7.74 3.38
N PHE A 32 8.29 -6.83 2.76
CA PHE A 32 7.83 -6.11 1.59
C PHE A 32 8.02 -6.92 0.32
N ILE A 33 7.01 -6.88 -0.54
CA ILE A 33 7.05 -7.48 -1.88
C ILE A 33 6.62 -6.41 -2.87
N ALA A 34 7.49 -6.08 -3.82
CA ALA A 34 7.14 -5.25 -4.97
C ALA A 34 6.69 -6.15 -6.13
N GLU A 35 5.45 -5.95 -6.59
CA GLU A 35 4.84 -6.72 -7.66
C GLU A 35 4.23 -5.84 -8.77
N LEU A 36 3.99 -6.45 -9.93
CA LEU A 36 3.15 -5.85 -10.97
C LEU A 36 1.77 -6.50 -10.84
N ASP A 37 0.76 -5.73 -10.46
CA ASP A 37 -0.63 -6.17 -10.46
C ASP A 37 -1.07 -6.42 -11.91
N ARG A 38 -1.01 -7.69 -12.31
CA ARG A 38 -1.45 -8.15 -13.63
C ARG A 38 -2.89 -8.64 -13.49
N ARG A 39 -3.84 -7.84 -13.96
CA ARG A 39 -5.22 -8.29 -14.08
C ARG A 39 -5.32 -9.46 -15.05
N GLU A 40 -6.14 -10.45 -14.70
CA GLU A 40 -6.70 -11.38 -15.67
C GLU A 40 -7.67 -10.60 -16.56
N GLY A 41 -7.40 -10.50 -17.88
CA GLY A 41 -8.26 -9.79 -18.83
C GLY A 41 -7.57 -8.86 -19.84
N GLY A 42 -6.25 -8.70 -19.78
CA GLY A 42 -5.42 -8.24 -20.93
C GLY A 42 -5.52 -6.77 -21.39
N ALA A 43 -6.50 -5.99 -20.94
CA ALA A 43 -6.70 -4.61 -21.43
C ALA A 43 -6.07 -3.50 -20.56
N VAL A 44 -5.74 -3.78 -19.30
CA VAL A 44 -5.17 -2.79 -18.36
C VAL A 44 -3.68 -3.08 -18.18
N ALA A 45 -2.84 -2.08 -18.42
CA ALA A 45 -1.40 -2.18 -18.18
C ALA A 45 -1.13 -2.61 -16.74
N ALA A 46 -0.20 -3.55 -16.55
CA ALA A 46 0.18 -4.01 -15.23
C ALA A 46 0.76 -2.85 -14.41
N GLN A 47 0.25 -2.62 -13.20
CA GLN A 47 0.69 -1.50 -12.38
C GLN A 47 1.57 -1.98 -11.22
N PRO A 48 2.68 -1.29 -10.95
CA PRO A 48 3.47 -1.49 -9.74
C PRO A 48 2.64 -1.34 -8.47
N ILE A 49 2.75 -2.32 -7.58
CA ILE A 49 2.19 -2.29 -6.24
C ILE A 49 3.26 -2.70 -5.22
N LEU A 50 3.09 -2.22 -3.99
CA LEU A 50 3.82 -2.67 -2.81
C LEU A 50 2.88 -3.49 -1.94
N LEU A 51 3.37 -4.62 -1.47
CA LEU A 51 2.68 -5.50 -0.56
C LEU A 51 3.48 -5.58 0.74
N TYR A 52 2.78 -5.69 1.86
CA TYR A 52 3.38 -6.00 3.14
C TYR A 52 2.63 -7.13 3.83
N VAL A 53 3.40 -8.05 4.40
CA VAL A 53 2.91 -9.19 5.18
C VAL A 53 3.59 -9.17 6.54
N THR A 54 2.80 -9.07 7.61
CA THR A 54 3.27 -9.03 8.99
C THR A 54 3.82 -10.39 9.45
N PRO A 55 4.70 -10.43 10.48
CA PRO A 55 5.16 -11.70 11.05
C PRO A 55 4.03 -12.56 11.59
N ALA A 56 3.00 -11.95 12.17
CA ALA A 56 1.82 -12.65 12.69
C ALA A 56 1.08 -13.40 11.57
N HIS A 57 1.08 -12.85 10.36
CA HIS A 57 0.51 -13.46 9.18
C HIS A 57 1.34 -14.66 8.69
N VAL A 58 2.67 -14.60 8.81
CA VAL A 58 3.59 -15.68 8.41
C VAL A 58 3.62 -16.83 9.43
N HIS A 59 3.62 -16.51 10.74
CA HIS A 59 3.78 -17.48 11.82
C HIS A 59 2.45 -17.92 12.48
N GLY A 60 1.33 -17.36 12.05
CA GLY A 60 0.01 -17.74 12.52
C GLY A 60 -0.38 -19.18 12.15
N PRO A 61 -1.49 -19.70 12.71
CA PRO A 61 -2.00 -21.02 12.34
C PRO A 61 -2.25 -21.08 10.83
N PRO A 62 -1.96 -22.21 10.17
CA PRO A 62 -2.16 -22.36 8.73
C PRO A 62 -3.64 -22.13 8.41
N LYS A 63 -3.92 -21.10 7.61
CA LYS A 63 -5.27 -20.88 7.06
C LYS A 63 -5.43 -21.72 5.79
N SER A 64 -6.64 -22.21 5.54
CA SER A 64 -6.96 -22.91 4.31
C SER A 64 -7.04 -21.91 3.15
N GLY A 65 -6.09 -21.98 2.22
CA GLY A 65 -6.08 -21.20 0.98
C GLY A 65 -5.07 -20.05 0.95
N PRO A 66 -4.94 -19.37 -0.20
CA PRO A 66 -4.08 -18.19 -0.34
C PRO A 66 -4.53 -17.09 0.61
N GLN A 67 -3.61 -16.52 1.38
CA GLN A 67 -3.92 -15.39 2.24
C GLN A 67 -3.56 -14.07 1.52
N PRO A 68 -4.42 -13.04 1.61
CA PRO A 68 -4.08 -11.72 1.09
C PRO A 68 -2.94 -11.08 1.92
N PRO A 69 -2.19 -10.14 1.36
CA PRO A 69 -1.28 -9.32 2.17
C PRO A 69 -2.07 -8.50 3.21
N ASP A 70 -1.41 -8.14 4.31
CA ASP A 70 -2.02 -7.30 5.34
C ASP A 70 -2.22 -5.87 4.82
N TRP A 71 -1.26 -5.40 4.02
CA TRP A 71 -1.28 -4.05 3.48
C TRP A 71 -0.83 -4.02 2.01
N VAL A 72 -1.44 -3.12 1.24
CA VAL A 72 -1.11 -2.84 -0.16
C VAL A 72 -0.94 -1.34 -0.37
N ALA A 73 0.03 -0.91 -1.18
CA ALA A 73 0.04 0.42 -1.76
C ALA A 73 0.17 0.42 -3.28
N ASP A 74 -0.54 1.37 -3.92
CA ASP A 74 -0.41 1.68 -5.33
C ASP A 74 -0.35 3.20 -5.57
N ALA A 75 0.09 3.59 -6.76
CA ALA A 75 0.06 4.98 -7.21
C ALA A 75 -1.22 5.22 -8.03
N ALA A 76 -1.83 6.39 -7.85
CA ALA A 76 -2.99 6.82 -8.60
C ALA A 76 -2.70 6.84 -10.10
N GLY A 77 -3.65 6.33 -10.90
CA GLY A 77 -3.52 6.18 -12.35
C GLY A 77 -4.78 6.67 -13.04
N ASP A 78 -5.57 5.74 -13.58
CA ASP A 78 -6.83 6.02 -14.27
C ASP A 78 -8.02 5.68 -13.36
N ASP A 79 -8.88 6.66 -13.06
CA ASP A 79 -9.94 6.55 -12.06
C ASP A 79 -10.87 5.32 -12.24
N ALA A 80 -11.19 4.93 -13.48
CA ALA A 80 -12.06 3.79 -13.75
C ALA A 80 -11.34 2.46 -13.56
N ALA A 81 -10.09 2.36 -14.03
CA ALA A 81 -9.23 1.23 -13.69
C ALA A 81 -9.02 1.15 -12.17
N ASP A 82 -8.94 2.27 -11.49
CA ASP A 82 -8.59 2.34 -10.07
C ASP A 82 -9.72 1.82 -9.17
N ALA A 83 -10.97 2.18 -9.44
CA ALA A 83 -12.14 1.69 -8.68
C ALA A 83 -12.25 0.15 -8.68
N ALA A 84 -12.11 -0.47 -9.85
CA ALA A 84 -12.14 -1.93 -9.97
C ALA A 84 -10.98 -2.61 -9.22
N ARG A 85 -9.84 -1.92 -9.03
CA ARG A 85 -8.70 -2.47 -8.29
C ARG A 85 -8.96 -2.43 -6.80
N ILE A 86 -9.46 -1.30 -6.30
CA ILE A 86 -9.83 -1.12 -4.91
C ILE A 86 -10.83 -2.20 -4.51
N GLU A 87 -11.83 -2.44 -5.35
CA GLU A 87 -12.80 -3.53 -5.14
C GLU A 87 -12.13 -4.91 -5.11
N ALA A 88 -11.20 -5.18 -6.03
CA ALA A 88 -10.49 -6.46 -6.07
C ALA A 88 -9.65 -6.71 -4.81
N PHE A 89 -8.95 -5.69 -4.30
CA PHE A 89 -8.21 -5.79 -3.03
C PHE A 89 -9.15 -6.04 -1.85
N ALA A 90 -10.28 -5.35 -1.81
CA ALA A 90 -11.29 -5.57 -0.77
C ALA A 90 -11.88 -6.98 -0.83
N ARG A 91 -12.28 -7.47 -2.01
CA ARG A 91 -12.79 -8.84 -2.20
C ARG A 91 -11.79 -9.91 -1.79
N ARG A 92 -10.50 -9.65 -1.96
CA ARG A 92 -9.41 -10.54 -1.53
C ARG A 92 -9.17 -10.47 -0.02
N GLY A 93 -9.72 -9.48 0.67
CA GLY A 93 -9.57 -9.31 2.12
C GLY A 93 -8.27 -8.63 2.53
N VAL A 94 -7.67 -7.82 1.66
CA VAL A 94 -6.56 -6.94 2.04
C VAL A 94 -7.05 -6.02 3.16
N ALA A 95 -6.38 -6.02 4.31
CA ALA A 95 -6.88 -5.32 5.50
C ALA A 95 -6.72 -3.80 5.38
N GLU A 96 -5.65 -3.35 4.70
CA GLU A 96 -5.35 -1.94 4.51
C GLU A 96 -4.82 -1.66 3.10
N HIS A 97 -5.35 -0.62 2.45
CA HIS A 97 -4.91 -0.20 1.11
C HIS A 97 -4.62 1.29 1.07
N TRP A 98 -3.42 1.65 0.61
CA TRP A 98 -2.98 3.03 0.44
C TRP A 98 -2.86 3.37 -1.04
N ARG A 99 -3.37 4.54 -1.40
CA ARG A 99 -3.27 5.10 -2.75
C ARG A 99 -2.54 6.42 -2.69
N LEU A 100 -1.41 6.51 -3.39
CA LEU A 100 -0.60 7.73 -3.41
C LEU A 100 -0.87 8.51 -4.70
N ARG A 101 -1.05 9.81 -4.60
CA ARG A 101 -1.27 10.69 -5.76
C ARG A 101 -0.34 11.89 -5.66
N SER A 102 0.26 12.26 -6.80
CA SER A 102 0.88 13.57 -6.96
C SER A 102 -0.17 14.57 -7.42
N GLU A 103 -0.26 15.68 -6.71
CA GLU A 103 -1.16 16.79 -7.00
C GLU A 103 -0.54 17.72 -8.06
N PRO A 104 -1.33 18.58 -8.73
CA PRO A 104 -0.83 19.46 -9.80
C PRO A 104 0.26 20.44 -9.36
N ASP A 105 0.32 20.79 -8.06
CA ASP A 105 1.33 21.65 -7.45
C ASP A 105 2.60 20.88 -7.03
N GLY A 106 2.64 19.57 -7.26
CA GLY A 106 3.73 18.68 -6.88
C GLY A 106 3.63 18.11 -5.47
N ALA A 107 2.62 18.49 -4.68
CA ALA A 107 2.40 17.92 -3.36
C ALA A 107 1.87 16.49 -3.44
N THR A 108 2.15 15.70 -2.40
CA THR A 108 1.65 14.33 -2.28
C THR A 108 0.37 14.29 -1.45
N ALA A 109 -0.60 13.52 -1.92
CA ALA A 109 -1.74 13.06 -1.14
C ALA A 109 -1.66 11.54 -0.95
N ILE A 110 -2.03 11.07 0.24
CA ILE A 110 -2.15 9.64 0.55
C ILE A 110 -3.58 9.37 0.98
N GLU A 111 -4.25 8.49 0.27
CA GLU A 111 -5.59 8.03 0.57
C GLU A 111 -5.53 6.61 1.12
N CYS A 112 -5.92 6.45 2.38
CA CYS A 112 -5.83 5.20 3.12
C CYS A 112 -7.22 4.62 3.34
N ARG A 113 -7.34 3.30 3.17
CA ARG A 113 -8.57 2.51 3.32
C ARG A 113 -8.31 1.35 4.26
N TRP A 114 -9.24 1.06 5.16
CA TRP A 114 -9.16 -0.09 6.06
C TRP A 114 -10.56 -0.55 6.50
N GLU A 115 -10.61 -1.59 7.34
CA GLU A 115 -11.84 -2.30 7.72
C GLU A 115 -12.57 -2.88 6.50
N VAL A 116 -12.00 -3.96 5.97
CA VAL A 116 -12.48 -4.60 4.74
C VAL A 116 -13.77 -5.41 4.98
N HIS A 117 -14.71 -5.30 4.03
CA HIS A 117 -15.89 -6.16 3.89
C HIS A 117 -15.77 -7.00 2.61
N PRO A 118 -15.12 -8.19 2.65
CA PRO A 118 -14.77 -8.92 1.44
C PRO A 118 -15.97 -9.36 0.59
N ALA A 119 -17.06 -9.75 1.24
CA ALA A 119 -18.29 -10.15 0.57
C ALA A 119 -18.94 -9.02 -0.25
N GLU A 120 -18.69 -7.77 0.15
CA GLU A 120 -19.23 -6.57 -0.49
C GLU A 120 -18.20 -5.89 -1.39
N GLY A 121 -16.95 -6.35 -1.39
CA GLY A 121 -15.86 -5.78 -2.19
C GLY A 121 -15.57 -4.32 -1.84
N ARG A 122 -15.71 -3.91 -0.57
CA ARG A 122 -15.45 -2.54 -0.15
C ARG A 122 -14.71 -2.43 1.17
N TYR A 123 -14.20 -1.24 1.44
CA TYR A 123 -13.67 -0.83 2.73
C TYR A 123 -14.71 -0.01 3.48
N ALA A 124 -14.75 -0.14 4.80
CA ALA A 124 -15.66 0.63 5.65
C ALA A 124 -15.12 2.04 5.93
N GLN A 125 -13.79 2.18 6.01
CA GLN A 125 -13.14 3.44 6.36
C GLN A 125 -12.26 3.94 5.21
N LEU A 126 -12.24 5.26 5.09
CA LEU A 126 -11.48 6.03 4.11
C LEU A 126 -11.00 7.31 4.79
N ALA A 127 -9.72 7.63 4.66
CA ALA A 127 -9.15 8.92 5.02
C ALA A 127 -8.16 9.38 3.95
N GLU A 128 -8.13 10.68 3.71
CA GLU A 128 -7.13 11.32 2.87
C GLU A 128 -6.24 12.21 3.74
N PHE A 129 -4.93 12.11 3.54
CA PHE A 129 -3.91 12.87 4.27
C PHE A 129 -3.11 13.71 3.29
N ARG A 130 -2.82 14.97 3.65
CA ARG A 130 -2.03 15.91 2.85
C ARG A 130 -0.98 16.65 3.67
N GLY A 131 0.07 17.12 3.02
CA GLY A 131 1.09 17.98 3.64
C GLY A 131 1.68 17.39 4.93
N ALA A 132 1.53 18.11 6.05
CA ALA A 132 2.09 17.72 7.35
C ALA A 132 1.18 16.80 8.18
N GLU A 133 0.02 16.39 7.66
CA GLU A 133 -0.89 15.49 8.37
C GLU A 133 -0.24 14.12 8.59
N ARG A 134 -0.25 13.65 9.84
CA ARG A 134 0.27 12.31 10.16
C ARG A 134 -0.69 11.25 9.61
N VAL A 135 -0.16 10.35 8.80
CA VAL A 135 -0.88 9.17 8.30
C VAL A 135 -1.16 8.24 9.47
N ILE A 136 -2.41 7.78 9.56
CA ILE A 136 -2.83 6.79 10.55
C ILE A 136 -2.89 5.42 9.86
N SER A 137 -2.22 4.43 10.44
CA SER A 137 -2.15 3.07 9.91
C SER A 137 -2.44 2.03 11.00
N PRO A 138 -3.47 1.19 10.83
CA PRO A 138 -3.62 -0.01 11.65
C PRO A 138 -2.45 -1.00 11.50
N THR A 139 -1.87 -1.12 10.30
CA THR A 139 -0.72 -2.02 10.04
C THR A 139 0.57 -1.47 10.65
N PHE A 140 0.76 -0.15 10.58
CA PHE A 140 1.95 0.54 11.09
C PHE A 140 1.59 1.59 12.17
N PRO A 141 1.12 1.18 13.36
CA PRO A 141 0.55 2.11 14.35
C PRO A 141 1.56 3.14 14.88
N ASP A 142 2.83 2.76 14.93
CA ASP A 142 3.93 3.59 15.43
C ASP A 142 4.59 4.43 14.31
N LEU A 143 4.17 4.28 13.05
CA LEU A 143 4.76 5.00 11.93
C LEU A 143 4.50 6.51 12.02
N GLU A 144 5.56 7.29 11.96
CA GLU A 144 5.51 8.75 11.83
C GLU A 144 5.74 9.14 10.36
N LEU A 145 4.71 8.94 9.53
CA LEU A 145 4.71 9.33 8.12
C LEU A 145 3.78 10.51 7.88
N ARG A 146 4.25 11.49 7.12
CA ARG A 146 3.44 12.58 6.56
C ARG A 146 3.60 12.58 5.04
N PRO A 147 2.56 12.92 4.25
CA PRO A 147 2.68 13.01 2.80
C PRO A 147 3.81 13.93 2.33
N ALA A 148 4.05 15.05 3.03
CA ALA A 148 5.15 15.97 2.73
C ALA A 148 6.55 15.32 2.83
N ASP A 149 6.70 14.24 3.61
CA ASP A 149 7.97 13.51 3.71
C ASP A 149 8.30 12.73 2.42
N LEU A 150 7.33 12.61 1.51
CA LEU A 150 7.44 11.98 0.21
C LEU A 150 7.63 12.98 -0.94
N ASP A 151 7.42 14.27 -0.71
CA ASP A 151 7.56 15.33 -1.73
C ASP A 151 9.03 15.52 -2.11
N ASP A 152 9.91 15.49 -1.10
CA ASP A 152 11.35 15.54 -1.29
C ASP A 152 11.86 14.14 -1.70
N PRO A 153 12.60 14.01 -2.82
CA PRO A 153 13.31 12.76 -3.14
C PRO A 153 14.26 12.28 -2.04
N GLY A 154 14.62 13.15 -1.07
CA GLY A 154 15.78 12.92 -0.21
C GLY A 154 17.08 13.09 -1.02
N PRO A 155 18.25 13.10 -0.36
CA PRO A 155 19.54 13.12 -1.04
C PRO A 155 19.79 11.87 -1.91
#